data_AF-A0A8J6HW78-F1
#
_entry.id   AF-A0A8J6HW78-F1
#
_cell.length_a   1.000
_cell.length_b   1.000
_cell.length_c   1.000
_cell.angle_alpha   90.00
_cell.angle_beta   90.00
_cell.angle_gamma   90.00
#
_symmetry.space_group_name_H-M   'P 1'
#
loop_
_entity.id
_entity.type
_entity.pdbx_description
1 polymer ?
#
loop_
_entity_poly.entity_id
_entity_poly.type
_entity_poly.pdbx_seq_one_letter_code
_entity_poly.pdbx_strand_id
1 'polypeptide(L)'
;MAFYQVDNGNSVDVLYLDFSKAFDRVPKRRLISKLQHLGISGNLLAWINAFLSERTFCVRVGESYSRPVRVHSGVPQGSVLGPLLFIAYTADLGCILRSPFAMYADDIKVYNISNQSMALEQDLLAIHDWSCDWLLPLNSDKCGVLHIGNTNPKHIYRINGKELASFDNYRDLGVTVSFDLSWSNHILKITKKANSMLFLLNKVFRKSSPAIFAKLYKTYVRPVLEFANCVWTPVLQRDIQLLESVQRRATRVPFGRSRPQYTARLSLMGIPSLSARRVRGDLLVVFRALSSEQSPIRHLFTLHEGGRTRGHSLKLLKDSVYSGPKYVSKVLIKMFFPSTLVQYLPTRLHICQVEPINFSTATQISDHRGKTMFTLSGGRFSNAQHFTQTDPSEINGSVSLVVV
;
A
#
# COMPACT_ATOMS: atom_id res chain seq x y z
N MET A 1 -3.44 -1.49 -14.72
CA MET A 1 -3.18 -1.31 -16.17
C MET A 1 -1.94 -2.06 -16.65
N ALA A 2 -0.72 -1.83 -16.12
CA ALA A 2 0.47 -2.59 -16.55
C ALA A 2 0.33 -4.12 -16.34
N PHE A 3 0.04 -4.58 -15.12
CA PHE A 3 -0.14 -6.01 -14.84
C PHE A 3 -1.32 -6.63 -15.60
N TYR A 4 -2.38 -5.86 -15.85
CA TYR A 4 -3.52 -6.29 -16.66
C TYR A 4 -3.12 -6.60 -18.12
N GLN A 5 -2.19 -5.83 -18.69
CA GLN A 5 -1.66 -6.16 -20.02
C GLN A 5 -0.88 -7.47 -20.01
N VAL A 6 -0.14 -7.74 -18.93
CA VAL A 6 0.56 -9.02 -18.74
C VAL A 6 -0.43 -10.19 -18.59
N ASP A 7 -1.56 -9.98 -17.93
CA ASP A 7 -2.65 -10.97 -17.85
C ASP A 7 -3.22 -11.31 -19.22
N ASN A 8 -3.27 -10.34 -20.13
CA ASN A 8 -3.67 -10.53 -21.52
C ASN A 8 -2.58 -11.14 -22.41
N GLY A 9 -1.42 -11.52 -21.84
CA GLY A 9 -0.31 -12.14 -22.54
C GLY A 9 0.67 -11.16 -23.20
N ASN A 10 0.51 -9.85 -22.96
CA ASN A 10 1.43 -8.84 -23.48
C ASN A 10 2.66 -8.70 -22.57
N SER A 11 3.79 -8.32 -23.16
CA SER A 11 4.93 -7.81 -22.40
C SER A 11 4.81 -6.30 -22.22
N VAL A 12 5.36 -5.77 -21.13
CA VAL A 12 5.23 -4.37 -20.72
C VAL A 12 6.58 -3.81 -20.32
N ASP A 13 6.90 -2.61 -20.77
CA ASP A 13 8.03 -1.84 -20.27
C ASP A 13 7.54 -0.77 -19.29
N VAL A 14 8.21 -0.68 -18.14
CA VAL A 14 7.94 0.34 -17.12
C VAL A 14 9.20 1.18 -16.95
N LEU A 15 9.13 2.44 -17.38
CA LEU A 15 10.16 3.44 -17.14
C LEU A 15 9.97 4.01 -15.74
N TYR A 16 10.97 3.87 -14.87
CA TYR A 16 11.04 4.53 -13.58
C TYR A 16 11.99 5.71 -13.68
N LEU A 17 11.51 6.89 -13.30
CA LEU A 17 12.22 8.16 -13.42
C LEU A 17 12.23 8.88 -12.07
N ASP A 18 13.39 9.41 -11.69
CA ASP A 18 13.64 10.09 -10.40
C ASP A 18 14.27 11.46 -10.67
N PHE A 19 13.84 12.49 -9.96
CA PHE A 19 14.44 13.81 -10.05
C PHE A 19 15.60 13.99 -9.06
N SER A 20 16.67 14.63 -9.51
CA SER A 20 17.84 14.91 -8.67
C SER A 20 17.54 15.96 -7.61
N LYS A 21 17.44 15.56 -6.33
CA LYS A 21 17.18 16.46 -5.19
C LYS A 21 15.91 17.30 -5.42
N ALA A 22 14.80 16.63 -5.75
CA ALA A 22 13.60 17.25 -6.30
C ALA A 22 13.10 18.47 -5.49
N PHE A 23 12.95 18.31 -4.18
CA PHE A 23 12.49 19.38 -3.28
C PHE A 23 13.46 20.56 -3.21
N ASP A 24 14.77 20.32 -3.27
CA ASP A 24 15.80 21.36 -3.09
C ASP A 24 16.05 22.17 -4.37
N ARG A 25 15.67 21.62 -5.54
CA ARG A 25 15.94 22.24 -6.83
C ARG A 25 14.82 23.12 -7.37
N VAL A 26 13.62 23.07 -6.80
CA VAL A 26 12.46 23.85 -7.28
C VAL A 26 12.81 25.34 -7.41
N PRO A 27 12.84 25.92 -8.63
CA PRO A 27 13.12 27.33 -8.82
C PRO A 27 11.92 28.18 -8.38
N LYS A 28 12.14 29.05 -7.39
CA LYS A 28 11.08 29.85 -6.75
C LYS A 28 10.26 30.66 -7.76
N ARG A 29 10.91 31.36 -8.69
CA ARG A 29 10.22 32.18 -9.71
C ARG A 29 9.30 31.34 -10.62
N ARG A 30 9.76 30.16 -11.04
CA ARG A 30 8.96 29.24 -11.87
C ARG A 30 7.79 28.66 -11.09
N LEU A 31 8.00 28.32 -9.82
CA LEU A 31 6.93 27.89 -8.92
C LEU A 31 5.87 28.97 -8.76
N ILE A 32 6.25 30.23 -8.48
CA ILE A 32 5.28 31.34 -8.37
C ILE A 32 4.48 31.51 -9.67
N SER A 33 5.13 31.41 -10.83
CA SER A 33 4.44 31.47 -12.14
C SER A 33 3.41 30.33 -12.31
N LYS A 34 3.77 29.08 -11.95
CA LYS A 34 2.81 27.96 -11.97
C LYS A 34 1.64 28.18 -11.02
N LEU A 35 1.89 28.68 -9.81
CA LEU A 35 0.82 28.98 -8.85
C LEU A 35 -0.15 30.04 -9.40
N GLN A 36 0.37 31.09 -10.05
CA GLN A 36 -0.45 32.09 -10.74
C GLN A 36 -1.31 31.46 -11.84
N HIS A 37 -0.73 30.57 -12.64
CA HIS A 37 -1.45 29.86 -13.70
C HIS A 37 -2.56 28.93 -13.14
N LEU A 38 -2.35 28.36 -11.95
CA LEU A 38 -3.37 27.61 -11.21
C LEU A 38 -4.45 28.50 -10.57
N GLY A 39 -4.39 29.82 -10.76
CA GLY A 39 -5.35 30.79 -10.24
C GLY A 39 -5.03 31.35 -8.85
N ILE A 40 -3.89 30.98 -8.26
CA ILE A 40 -3.47 31.49 -6.94
C ILE A 40 -2.89 32.90 -7.11
N SER A 41 -3.54 33.89 -6.51
CA SER A 41 -3.22 35.30 -6.69
C SER A 41 -3.38 36.12 -5.40
N GLY A 42 -3.12 37.43 -5.49
CA GLY A 42 -3.30 38.38 -4.39
C GLY A 42 -2.45 38.08 -3.14
N ASN A 43 -3.04 38.29 -1.97
CA ASN A 43 -2.36 38.19 -0.68
C ASN A 43 -1.81 36.77 -0.41
N LEU A 44 -2.51 35.73 -0.86
CA LEU A 44 -2.05 34.36 -0.68
C LEU A 44 -0.77 34.10 -1.46
N LEU A 45 -0.71 34.52 -2.73
CA LEU A 45 0.50 34.37 -3.54
C LEU A 45 1.67 35.20 -2.97
N ALA A 46 1.38 36.43 -2.52
CA ALA A 46 2.38 37.29 -1.88
C ALA A 46 2.94 36.63 -0.62
N TRP A 47 2.08 36.02 0.20
CA TRP A 47 2.49 35.28 1.39
C TRP A 47 3.33 34.04 1.05
N ILE A 48 2.94 33.26 0.03
CA ILE A 48 3.75 32.10 -0.43
C ILE A 48 5.11 32.57 -0.93
N ASN A 49 5.16 33.66 -1.69
CA ASN A 49 6.42 34.23 -2.17
C ASN A 49 7.31 34.68 -1.00
N ALA A 50 6.73 35.32 0.02
CA ALA A 50 7.45 35.69 1.24
C ALA A 50 7.95 34.44 2.01
N PHE A 51 7.12 33.40 2.13
CA PHE A 51 7.47 32.13 2.77
C PHE A 51 8.69 31.46 2.11
N LEU A 52 8.83 31.58 0.78
CA LEU A 52 9.94 31.01 0.02
C LEU A 52 11.17 31.94 -0.06
N SER A 53 11.01 33.25 0.15
CA SER A 53 12.04 34.25 -0.06
C SER A 53 13.00 34.38 1.13
N GLU A 54 14.23 34.85 0.85
CA GLU A 54 15.27 35.19 1.84
C GLU A 54 15.57 34.14 2.92
N ARG A 55 15.31 32.87 2.61
CA ARG A 55 15.56 31.75 3.52
C ARG A 55 17.07 31.54 3.71
N THR A 56 17.44 31.21 4.94
CA THR A 56 18.78 30.77 5.30
C THR A 56 18.71 29.43 6.06
N PHE A 57 19.83 28.71 6.09
CA PHE A 57 20.00 27.52 6.91
C PHE A 57 21.38 27.54 7.58
N CYS A 58 21.51 26.81 8.68
CA CYS A 58 22.77 26.52 9.34
C CYS A 58 22.78 25.05 9.80
N VAL A 59 23.97 24.49 10.02
CA VAL A 59 24.15 23.13 10.54
C VAL A 59 24.55 23.24 12.00
N ARG A 60 23.89 22.46 12.86
CA ARG A 60 24.22 22.36 14.29
C ARG A 60 24.93 21.03 14.56
N VAL A 61 26.07 21.09 15.25
CA VAL A 61 26.80 19.91 15.75
C VAL A 61 27.07 20.11 17.24
N GLY A 62 26.41 19.31 18.09
CA GLY A 62 26.42 19.54 19.54
C GLY A 62 25.75 20.86 19.90
N GLU A 63 26.53 21.79 20.46
CA GLU A 63 26.08 23.15 20.80
C GLU A 63 26.53 24.21 19.80
N SER A 64 27.38 23.84 18.83
CA SER A 64 27.95 24.77 17.85
C SER A 64 27.09 24.86 16.59
N TYR A 65 27.00 26.07 16.04
CA TYR A 65 26.28 26.36 14.79
C TYR A 65 27.25 26.82 13.70
N SER A 66 27.02 26.41 12.46
CA SER A 66 27.70 26.98 11.31
C SER A 66 27.24 28.41 11.04
N ARG A 67 28.03 29.16 10.26
CA ARG A 67 27.55 30.43 9.68
C ARG A 67 26.25 30.20 8.87
N PRO A 68 25.27 31.14 8.91
CA PRO A 68 24.09 31.06 8.07
C PRO A 68 24.43 31.10 6.58
N VAL A 69 23.80 30.24 5.80
CA VAL A 69 23.94 30.18 4.34
C VAL A 69 22.58 30.40 3.70
N ARG A 70 22.53 31.18 2.61
CA ARG A 70 21.29 31.47 1.88
C ARG A 70 20.80 30.25 1.09
N VAL A 71 19.48 30.07 1.06
CA VAL A 71 18.79 29.03 0.28
C VAL A 71 18.25 29.66 -1.00
N HIS A 72 18.91 29.37 -2.12
CA HIS A 72 18.58 29.97 -3.42
C HIS A 72 17.39 29.30 -4.12
N SER A 73 17.21 28.00 -3.93
CA SER A 73 16.16 27.19 -4.57
C SER A 73 15.51 26.24 -3.57
N GLY A 74 14.43 25.63 -4.01
CA GLY A 74 13.74 24.57 -3.31
C GLY A 74 12.58 25.05 -2.47
N VAL A 75 11.74 24.08 -2.14
CA VAL A 75 10.68 24.20 -1.15
C VAL A 75 11.21 23.70 0.20
N PRO A 76 10.84 24.32 1.34
CA PRO A 76 11.40 23.93 2.62
C PRO A 76 11.00 22.49 3.02
N GLN A 77 11.98 21.59 3.08
CA GLN A 77 11.76 20.23 3.58
C GLN A 77 11.34 20.26 5.05
N GLY A 78 10.38 19.41 5.42
CA GLY A 78 9.81 19.38 6.77
C GLY A 78 8.75 20.45 7.04
N SER A 79 8.51 21.36 6.09
CA SER A 79 7.34 22.26 6.16
C SER A 79 6.06 21.55 5.73
N VAL A 80 4.93 21.97 6.28
CA VAL A 80 3.60 21.46 5.90
C VAL A 80 3.28 21.81 4.43
N LEU A 81 3.68 23.00 3.98
CA LEU A 81 3.33 23.52 2.66
C LEU A 81 4.26 23.02 1.54
N GLY A 82 5.51 22.65 1.86
CA GLY A 82 6.52 22.22 0.88
C GLY A 82 6.05 21.10 -0.06
N PRO A 83 5.46 20.00 0.44
CA PRO A 83 4.91 18.93 -0.39
C PRO A 83 3.82 19.40 -1.36
N LEU A 84 2.90 20.26 -0.91
CA LEU A 84 1.84 20.77 -1.77
C LEU A 84 2.39 21.67 -2.88
N LEU A 85 3.38 22.51 -2.55
CA LEU A 85 4.06 23.33 -3.55
C LEU A 85 4.83 22.50 -4.57
N PHE A 86 5.44 21.39 -4.14
CA PHE A 86 6.10 20.46 -5.05
C PHE A 86 5.08 19.79 -6.00
N ILE A 87 3.95 19.32 -5.47
CA ILE A 87 2.87 18.74 -6.29
C ILE A 87 2.35 19.77 -7.31
N ALA A 88 2.10 21.01 -6.88
CA ALA A 88 1.70 22.10 -7.77
C ALA A 88 2.78 22.40 -8.83
N TYR A 89 4.05 22.24 -8.50
CA TYR A 89 5.16 22.43 -9.42
C TYR A 89 5.19 21.38 -10.54
N THR A 90 4.87 20.13 -10.23
CA THR A 90 4.96 19.01 -11.17
C THR A 90 3.63 18.64 -11.81
N ALA A 91 2.53 19.34 -11.48
CA ALA A 91 1.17 18.95 -11.84
C ALA A 91 0.91 18.84 -13.36
N ASP A 92 1.52 19.72 -14.14
CA ASP A 92 1.42 19.78 -15.61
C ASP A 92 2.26 18.70 -16.32
N LEU A 93 3.18 18.04 -15.62
CA LEU A 93 3.99 16.97 -16.22
C LEU A 93 3.11 15.84 -16.74
N GLY A 94 2.01 15.52 -16.05
CA GLY A 94 1.07 14.50 -16.53
C GLY A 94 0.36 14.89 -17.83
N CYS A 95 0.23 16.19 -18.13
CA CYS A 95 -0.49 16.68 -19.31
C CYS A 95 0.31 16.51 -20.60
N ILE A 96 1.63 16.31 -20.52
CA ILE A 96 2.49 16.12 -21.70
C ILE A 96 2.67 14.63 -22.07
N LEU A 97 2.23 13.71 -21.22
CA LEU A 97 2.44 12.27 -21.40
C LEU A 97 1.31 11.63 -22.21
N ARG A 98 1.68 10.77 -23.16
CA ARG A 98 0.75 10.03 -24.01
C ARG A 98 0.47 8.63 -23.46
N SER A 99 1.51 7.97 -22.94
CA SER A 99 1.35 6.64 -22.34
C SER A 99 0.73 6.75 -20.94
N PRO A 100 0.09 5.67 -20.44
CA PRO A 100 -0.31 5.58 -19.05
C PRO A 100 0.87 5.83 -18.10
N PHE A 101 0.62 6.61 -17.06
CA PHE A 101 1.63 6.99 -16.08
C PHE A 101 1.06 7.00 -14.67
N ALA A 102 1.95 7.05 -13.70
CA ALA A 102 1.61 7.36 -12.32
C ALA A 102 2.73 8.19 -11.71
N MET A 103 2.36 9.12 -10.85
CA MET A 103 3.28 9.99 -10.13
C MET A 103 2.97 9.92 -8.64
N TYR A 104 4.02 9.88 -7.83
CA TYR A 104 3.92 9.97 -6.37
C TYR A 104 5.06 10.82 -5.84
N ALA A 105 4.75 12.04 -5.43
CA ALA A 105 5.78 13.05 -5.15
C ALA A 105 6.77 13.13 -6.33
N ASP A 106 8.06 12.86 -6.11
CA ASP A 106 9.13 12.88 -7.10
C ASP A 106 9.31 11.58 -7.88
N ASP A 107 8.66 10.48 -7.47
CA ASP A 107 8.66 9.22 -8.21
C ASP A 107 7.70 9.31 -9.40
N ILE A 108 8.23 9.10 -10.61
CA ILE A 108 7.44 9.03 -11.83
C ILE A 108 7.61 7.65 -12.45
N LYS A 109 6.50 7.07 -12.89
CA LYS A 109 6.52 5.90 -13.77
C LYS A 109 5.65 6.10 -14.98
N VAL A 110 6.19 5.74 -16.14
CA VAL A 110 5.46 5.70 -17.41
C VAL A 110 5.59 4.29 -17.95
N TYR A 111 4.49 3.71 -18.44
CA TYR A 111 4.50 2.32 -18.87
C TYR A 111 3.63 2.09 -20.08
N ASN A 112 4.05 1.14 -20.91
CA ASN A 112 3.29 0.72 -22.08
C ASN A 112 3.65 -0.71 -22.48
N ILE A 113 2.83 -1.32 -23.34
CA ILE A 113 3.16 -2.62 -23.94
C ILE A 113 4.47 -2.50 -24.73
N SER A 114 5.33 -3.52 -24.68
CA SER A 114 6.68 -3.44 -25.25
C SER A 114 6.71 -3.19 -26.76
N ASN A 115 5.63 -3.53 -27.48
CA ASN A 115 5.48 -3.23 -28.91
C ASN A 115 5.20 -1.74 -29.20
N GLN A 116 4.94 -0.93 -28.17
CA GLN A 116 4.73 0.51 -28.26
C GLN A 116 5.93 1.28 -27.69
N SER A 117 7.14 0.74 -27.79
CA SER A 117 8.37 1.38 -27.28
C SER A 117 8.59 2.79 -27.82
N MET A 118 8.20 3.08 -29.07
CA MET A 118 8.28 4.42 -29.65
C MET A 118 7.44 5.46 -28.88
N ALA A 119 6.28 5.08 -28.34
CA ALA A 119 5.47 5.99 -27.53
C ALA A 119 6.18 6.34 -26.21
N LEU A 120 6.81 5.33 -25.59
CA LEU A 120 7.61 5.53 -24.38
C LEU A 120 8.88 6.36 -24.64
N GLU A 121 9.53 6.23 -25.79
CA GLU A 121 10.66 7.08 -26.19
C GLU A 121 10.22 8.54 -26.36
N GLN A 122 9.06 8.78 -26.99
CA GLN A 122 8.51 10.13 -27.13
C GLN A 122 8.17 10.76 -25.78
N ASP A 123 7.56 9.99 -24.87
CA ASP A 123 7.28 10.45 -23.52
C ASP A 123 8.58 10.74 -22.74
N LEU A 124 9.61 9.90 -22.89
CA LEU A 124 10.91 10.11 -22.24
C LEU A 124 11.59 11.41 -22.72
N LEU A 125 11.51 11.72 -24.01
CA LEU A 125 11.98 12.99 -24.58
C LEU A 125 11.16 14.17 -24.03
N ALA A 126 9.84 14.07 -24.01
CA ALA A 126 8.96 15.11 -23.49
C ALA A 126 9.25 15.41 -22.00
N ILE A 127 9.48 14.39 -21.19
CA ILE A 127 9.88 14.54 -19.78
C ILE A 127 11.25 15.21 -19.67
N HIS A 128 12.21 14.80 -20.50
CA HIS A 128 13.53 15.41 -20.51
C HIS A 128 13.46 16.91 -20.82
N ASP A 129 12.74 17.29 -21.87
CA ASP A 129 12.61 18.68 -22.28
C ASP A 129 11.88 19.50 -21.21
N TRP A 130 10.79 18.97 -20.66
CA TRP A 130 10.12 19.55 -19.49
C TRP A 130 11.08 19.72 -18.31
N SER A 131 11.93 18.73 -18.03
CA SER A 131 12.90 18.80 -16.92
C SER A 131 13.91 19.94 -17.10
N CYS A 132 14.32 20.22 -18.34
CA CYS A 132 15.17 21.35 -18.70
C CYS A 132 14.41 22.68 -18.55
N ASP A 133 13.22 22.76 -19.14
CA ASP A 133 12.33 23.92 -19.13
C ASP A 133 11.80 24.28 -17.74
N TRP A 134 11.86 23.35 -16.79
CA TRP A 134 11.49 23.53 -15.39
C TRP A 134 12.67 23.34 -14.42
N LEU A 135 13.92 23.27 -14.91
CA LEU A 135 15.15 23.23 -14.11
C LEU A 135 15.09 22.17 -12.97
N LEU A 136 14.43 21.05 -13.25
CA LEU A 136 14.26 19.94 -12.33
C LEU A 136 14.87 18.68 -12.96
N PRO A 137 16.21 18.59 -13.02
CA PRO A 137 16.87 17.57 -13.82
C PRO A 137 16.69 16.18 -13.25
N LEU A 138 16.59 15.20 -14.16
CA LEU A 138 16.50 13.79 -13.81
C LEU A 138 17.81 13.26 -13.22
N ASN A 139 17.67 12.24 -12.38
CA ASN A 139 18.77 11.48 -11.80
C ASN A 139 19.04 10.25 -12.65
N SER A 140 19.88 10.40 -13.67
CA SER A 140 20.12 9.36 -14.67
C SER A 140 20.58 8.02 -14.09
N ASP A 141 21.19 8.01 -12.89
CA ASP A 141 21.69 6.78 -12.26
C ASP A 141 20.59 6.01 -11.51
N LYS A 142 19.48 6.68 -11.20
CA LYS A 142 18.29 6.05 -10.61
C LYS A 142 17.18 5.81 -11.63
N CYS A 143 17.20 6.53 -12.75
CA CYS A 143 16.31 6.26 -13.86
C CYS A 143 16.63 4.91 -14.49
N GLY A 144 15.61 4.17 -14.88
CA GLY A 144 15.79 2.90 -15.57
C GLY A 144 14.49 2.27 -16.03
N VAL A 145 14.59 1.11 -16.64
CA VAL A 145 13.47 0.37 -17.21
C VAL A 145 13.37 -1.01 -16.57
N LEU A 146 12.15 -1.39 -16.20
CA LEU A 146 11.81 -2.77 -15.82
C LEU A 146 11.03 -3.40 -16.98
N HIS A 147 11.63 -4.39 -17.63
CA HIS A 147 11.02 -5.15 -18.72
C HIS A 147 10.21 -6.32 -18.14
N ILE A 148 8.90 -6.21 -18.14
CA ILE A 148 8.00 -7.23 -17.58
C ILE A 148 7.51 -8.15 -18.69
N GLY A 149 7.51 -9.46 -18.43
CA GLY A 149 7.00 -10.49 -19.34
C GLY A 149 8.10 -11.33 -19.98
N ASN A 150 7.85 -12.63 -20.11
CA ASN A 150 8.86 -13.59 -20.58
C ASN A 150 9.23 -13.43 -22.06
N THR A 151 8.37 -12.82 -22.86
CA THR A 151 8.57 -12.58 -24.30
C THR A 151 8.96 -11.14 -24.59
N ASN A 152 9.37 -10.38 -23.57
CA ASN A 152 9.70 -8.98 -23.71
C ASN A 152 10.98 -8.82 -24.56
N PRO A 153 10.97 -7.97 -25.61
CA PRO A 153 12.12 -7.75 -26.50
C PRO A 153 13.27 -6.98 -25.84
N LYS A 154 13.08 -6.44 -24.63
CA LYS A 154 14.06 -5.64 -23.88
C LYS A 154 14.56 -4.43 -24.67
N HIS A 155 13.61 -3.61 -25.12
CA HIS A 155 13.90 -2.39 -25.88
C HIS A 155 14.84 -1.47 -25.10
N ILE A 156 15.86 -0.91 -25.78
CA ILE A 156 16.85 -0.03 -25.16
C ILE A 156 16.35 1.41 -25.23
N TYR A 157 16.07 2.00 -24.07
CA TYR A 157 15.66 3.40 -23.95
C TYR A 157 16.88 4.29 -23.67
N ARG A 158 16.88 5.51 -24.22
CA ARG A 158 17.96 6.50 -24.01
C ARG A 158 17.40 7.83 -23.52
N ILE A 159 18.10 8.45 -22.59
CA ILE A 159 17.86 9.82 -22.15
C ILE A 159 19.14 10.64 -22.29
N ASN A 160 19.09 11.75 -23.04
CA ASN A 160 20.25 12.58 -23.35
C ASN A 160 21.46 11.77 -23.90
N GLY A 161 21.18 10.84 -24.82
CA GLY A 161 22.19 9.95 -25.39
C GLY A 161 22.72 8.85 -24.46
N LYS A 162 22.37 8.85 -23.17
CA LYS A 162 22.74 7.81 -22.19
C LYS A 162 21.66 6.74 -22.13
N GLU A 163 22.06 5.47 -22.21
CA GLU A 163 21.15 4.33 -22.05
C GLU A 163 20.61 4.26 -20.62
N LEU A 164 19.31 4.02 -20.50
CA LEU A 164 18.67 3.74 -19.22
C LEU A 164 19.10 2.36 -18.71
N ALA A 165 19.33 2.26 -17.40
CA ALA A 165 19.66 0.99 -16.78
C ALA A 165 18.46 0.03 -16.89
N SER A 166 18.72 -1.22 -17.26
CA SER A 166 17.73 -2.29 -17.22
C SER A 166 17.71 -2.93 -15.83
N PHE A 167 16.52 -3.03 -15.24
CA PHE A 167 16.32 -3.59 -13.91
C PHE A 167 15.71 -4.98 -14.00
N ASP A 168 16.25 -5.94 -13.26
CA ASP A 168 15.56 -7.20 -12.97
C ASP A 168 14.53 -7.04 -11.85
N ASN A 169 14.77 -6.07 -10.97
CA ASN A 169 13.95 -5.79 -9.81
C ASN A 169 13.97 -4.29 -9.51
N TYR A 170 12.81 -3.70 -9.26
CA TYR A 170 12.69 -2.31 -8.84
C TYR A 170 11.91 -2.18 -7.54
N ARG A 171 12.26 -1.21 -6.69
CA ARG A 171 11.54 -0.94 -5.44
C ARG A 171 10.56 0.21 -5.65
N ASP A 172 9.31 -0.13 -5.95
CA ASP A 172 8.22 0.81 -6.19
C ASP A 172 7.41 1.01 -4.88
N LEU A 173 7.41 2.24 -4.35
CA LEU A 173 6.69 2.63 -3.11
C LEU A 173 6.87 1.66 -1.93
N GLY A 174 8.06 1.08 -1.81
CA GLY A 174 8.40 0.15 -0.74
C GLY A 174 8.18 -1.34 -1.05
N VAL A 175 7.57 -1.68 -2.18
CA VAL A 175 7.39 -3.05 -2.68
C VAL A 175 8.43 -3.37 -3.73
N THR A 176 9.10 -4.52 -3.66
CA THR A 176 10.02 -4.95 -4.73
C THR A 176 9.22 -5.68 -5.81
N VAL A 177 9.20 -5.13 -7.03
CA VAL A 177 8.60 -5.74 -8.21
C VAL A 177 9.72 -6.35 -9.06
N SER A 178 9.56 -7.61 -9.44
CA SER A 178 10.51 -8.36 -10.28
C SER A 178 10.01 -8.43 -11.72
N PHE A 179 10.91 -8.57 -12.69
CA PHE A 179 10.58 -8.67 -14.13
C PHE A 179 9.63 -9.84 -14.45
N ASP A 180 9.71 -10.91 -13.65
CA ASP A 180 8.89 -12.13 -13.73
C ASP A 180 7.63 -12.07 -12.85
N LEU A 181 7.40 -10.94 -12.18
CA LEU A 181 6.33 -10.72 -11.19
C LEU A 181 6.37 -11.69 -10.00
N SER A 182 7.51 -12.33 -9.74
CA SER A 182 7.71 -13.16 -8.56
C SER A 182 7.89 -12.31 -7.31
N TRP A 183 7.12 -12.61 -6.26
CA TRP A 183 7.30 -11.96 -4.96
C TRP A 183 8.41 -12.57 -4.11
N SER A 184 9.11 -13.61 -4.59
CA SER A 184 10.15 -14.29 -3.82
C SER A 184 11.25 -13.30 -3.35
N ASN A 185 11.72 -12.39 -4.20
CA ASN A 185 12.74 -11.40 -3.82
C ASN A 185 12.23 -10.39 -2.79
N HIS A 186 11.00 -9.88 -2.97
CA HIS A 186 10.34 -9.01 -2.00
C HIS A 186 10.22 -9.68 -0.63
N ILE A 187 9.72 -10.92 -0.61
CA ILE A 187 9.49 -11.71 0.60
C ILE A 187 10.80 -12.00 1.33
N LEU A 188 11.87 -12.33 0.61
CA LEU A 188 13.21 -12.51 1.17
C LEU A 188 13.70 -11.22 1.85
N LYS A 189 13.57 -10.07 1.19
CA LYS A 189 13.97 -8.75 1.72
C LYS A 189 13.21 -8.39 3.00
N ILE A 190 11.88 -8.46 2.98
CA ILE A 190 11.07 -8.11 4.17
C ILE A 190 11.28 -9.11 5.32
N THR A 191 11.50 -10.39 5.01
CA THR A 191 11.80 -11.42 6.01
C THR A 191 13.15 -11.15 6.68
N LYS A 192 14.18 -10.76 5.93
CA LYS A 192 15.50 -10.38 6.48
C LYS A 192 15.39 -9.16 7.39
N LYS A 193 14.66 -8.12 6.95
CA LYS A 193 14.41 -6.91 7.74
C LYS A 193 13.64 -7.21 9.03
N ALA A 194 12.57 -7.99 8.94
CA ALA A 194 11.76 -8.39 10.09
C ALA A 194 12.55 -9.24 11.09
N ASN A 195 13.39 -10.16 10.62
CA ASN A 195 14.27 -10.94 11.50
C ASN A 195 15.31 -10.08 12.21
N SER A 196 15.85 -9.06 11.54
CA SER A 196 16.80 -8.11 12.15
C SER A 196 16.13 -7.33 13.29
N MET A 197 14.89 -6.87 13.07
CA MET A 197 14.09 -6.21 14.11
C MET A 197 13.77 -7.18 15.26
N LEU A 198 13.36 -8.41 14.95
CA LEU A 198 13.08 -9.44 15.94
C LEU A 198 14.31 -9.79 16.79
N PHE A 199 15.51 -9.80 16.19
CA PHE A 199 16.75 -10.03 16.92
C PHE A 199 17.00 -8.94 17.97
N LEU A 200 16.81 -7.67 17.62
CA LEU A 200 16.92 -6.55 18.57
C LEU A 200 15.91 -6.68 19.71
N LEU A 201 14.65 -6.97 19.39
CA LEU A 201 13.62 -7.20 20.41
C LEU A 201 13.97 -8.36 21.33
N ASN A 202 14.51 -9.45 20.79
CA ASN A 202 14.92 -10.60 21.59
C ASN A 202 16.13 -10.29 22.49
N LYS A 203 17.01 -9.35 22.12
CA LYS A 203 18.11 -8.93 23.00
C LYS A 203 17.59 -8.19 24.24
N VAL A 204 16.60 -7.32 24.06
CA VAL A 204 16.12 -6.43 25.13
C VAL A 204 14.98 -7.06 25.93
N PHE A 205 14.05 -7.76 25.27
CA PHE A 205 12.78 -8.20 25.86
C PHE A 205 12.66 -9.73 25.99
N ARG A 206 13.78 -10.46 26.06
CA ARG A 206 13.79 -11.94 26.12
C ARG A 206 12.91 -12.52 27.23
N LYS A 207 12.92 -11.89 28.40
CA LYS A 207 12.20 -12.35 29.61
C LYS A 207 10.81 -11.69 29.77
N SER A 208 10.32 -11.00 28.73
CA SER A 208 9.01 -10.34 28.78
C SER A 208 7.87 -11.37 28.73
N SER A 209 6.71 -10.99 29.29
CA SER A 209 5.52 -11.83 29.24
C SER A 209 5.00 -12.00 27.80
N PRO A 210 4.25 -13.08 27.51
CA PRO A 210 3.66 -13.28 26.19
C PRO A 210 2.81 -12.09 25.70
N ALA A 211 2.08 -11.43 26.61
CA ALA A 211 1.26 -10.27 26.28
C ALA A 211 2.10 -9.04 25.88
N ILE A 212 3.18 -8.75 26.62
CA ILE A 212 4.09 -7.64 26.30
C ILE A 212 4.79 -7.92 24.97
N PHE A 213 5.33 -9.13 24.80
CA PHE A 213 6.01 -9.49 23.56
C PHE A 213 5.06 -9.49 22.34
N ALA A 214 3.79 -9.85 22.54
CA ALA A 214 2.77 -9.74 21.49
C ALA A 214 2.54 -8.27 21.07
N LYS A 215 2.51 -7.32 22.00
CA LYS A 215 2.47 -5.87 21.67
C LYS A 215 3.70 -5.47 20.88
N LEU A 216 4.91 -5.80 21.34
CA LEU A 216 6.16 -5.46 20.63
C LEU A 216 6.22 -6.04 19.22
N TYR A 217 5.82 -7.31 19.05
CA TYR A 217 5.75 -7.96 17.75
C TYR A 217 4.78 -7.23 16.80
N LYS A 218 3.58 -6.90 17.29
CA LYS A 218 2.56 -6.17 16.53
C LYS A 218 3.00 -4.76 16.13
N THR A 219 3.80 -4.10 16.96
CA THR A 219 4.25 -2.72 16.71
C THR A 219 5.46 -2.66 15.77
N TYR A 220 6.45 -3.54 15.91
CA TYR A 220 7.74 -3.37 15.22
C TYR A 220 8.03 -4.40 14.13
N VAL A 221 7.57 -5.65 14.28
CA VAL A 221 7.93 -6.73 13.36
C VAL A 221 6.82 -6.98 12.34
N ARG A 222 5.57 -7.07 12.80
CA ARG A 222 4.42 -7.36 11.94
C ARG A 222 4.22 -6.31 10.83
N PRO A 223 4.33 -5.00 11.07
CA PRO A 223 4.12 -4.01 10.01
C PRO A 223 5.13 -4.16 8.86
N VAL A 224 6.36 -4.60 9.16
CA VAL A 224 7.37 -4.90 8.13
C VAL A 224 6.93 -6.07 7.23
N LEU A 225 6.27 -7.08 7.81
CA LEU A 225 5.81 -8.26 7.09
C LEU A 225 4.48 -8.05 6.34
N GLU A 226 3.67 -7.08 6.76
CA GLU A 226 2.31 -6.85 6.23
C GLU A 226 2.20 -5.59 5.36
N PHE A 227 3.25 -4.77 5.27
CA PHE A 227 3.22 -3.55 4.46
C PHE A 227 2.82 -3.84 3.00
N ALA A 228 1.79 -3.14 2.52
CA ALA A 228 1.24 -3.26 1.17
C ALA A 228 0.85 -4.69 0.73
N ASN A 229 0.47 -5.57 1.68
CA ASN A 229 0.09 -6.96 1.40
C ASN A 229 -1.13 -7.14 0.49
N CYS A 230 -1.89 -6.08 0.21
CA CYS A 230 -2.97 -6.09 -0.79
C CYS A 230 -2.46 -6.04 -2.23
N VAL A 231 -1.19 -5.66 -2.44
CA VAL A 231 -0.54 -5.57 -3.76
C VAL A 231 0.23 -6.84 -4.08
N TRP A 232 0.75 -7.53 -3.06
CA TRP A 232 1.58 -8.72 -3.21
C TRP A 232 1.10 -9.84 -2.30
N THR A 233 1.11 -11.08 -2.78
CA THR A 233 0.78 -12.25 -1.95
C THR A 233 1.67 -13.45 -2.28
N PRO A 234 2.17 -14.20 -1.29
CA PRO A 234 2.96 -15.40 -1.54
C PRO A 234 2.09 -16.50 -2.16
N VAL A 235 2.47 -17.00 -3.34
CA VAL A 235 1.80 -18.16 -3.97
C VAL A 235 2.58 -19.45 -3.74
N LEU A 236 3.90 -19.36 -3.67
CA LEU A 236 4.76 -20.52 -3.47
C LEU A 236 4.77 -20.93 -2.00
N GLN A 237 4.61 -22.23 -1.74
CA GLN A 237 4.60 -22.78 -0.38
C GLN A 237 5.87 -22.40 0.41
N ARG A 238 7.03 -22.37 -0.26
CA ARG A 238 8.30 -21.95 0.34
C ARG A 238 8.25 -20.50 0.86
N ASP A 239 7.60 -19.59 0.13
CA ASP A 239 7.53 -18.17 0.47
C ASP A 239 6.51 -17.94 1.59
N ILE A 240 5.38 -18.67 1.57
CA ILE A 240 4.40 -18.69 2.66
C ILE A 240 5.08 -19.16 3.95
N GLN A 241 5.83 -20.27 3.88
CA GLN A 241 6.55 -20.82 5.02
C GLN A 241 7.63 -19.87 5.52
N LEU A 242 8.34 -19.19 4.62
CA LEU A 242 9.38 -18.23 4.96
C LEU A 242 8.82 -17.07 5.79
N LEU A 243 7.70 -16.47 5.37
CA LEU A 243 7.01 -15.42 6.16
C LEU A 243 6.54 -15.95 7.51
N GLU A 244 5.84 -17.08 7.50
CA GLU A 244 5.29 -17.68 8.72
C GLU A 244 6.40 -18.10 9.69
N SER A 245 7.60 -18.42 9.20
CA SER A 245 8.77 -18.76 10.02
C SER A 245 9.20 -17.61 10.94
N VAL A 246 9.04 -16.36 10.51
CA VAL A 246 9.36 -15.18 11.32
C VAL A 246 8.41 -15.09 12.49
N GLN A 247 7.10 -15.22 12.25
CA GLN A 247 6.12 -15.23 13.33
C GLN A 247 6.34 -16.44 14.25
N ARG A 248 6.59 -17.64 13.71
CA ARG A 248 6.92 -18.83 14.50
C ARG A 248 8.13 -18.63 15.41
N ARG A 249 9.13 -17.85 14.98
CA ARG A 249 10.32 -17.53 15.77
C ARG A 249 10.00 -16.48 16.82
N ALA A 250 9.29 -15.42 16.44
CA ALA A 250 8.87 -14.36 17.34
C ALA A 250 8.05 -14.91 18.52
N THR A 251 7.06 -15.77 18.23
CA THR A 251 6.21 -16.35 19.26
C THR A 251 6.91 -17.39 20.14
N ARG A 252 8.20 -17.74 19.92
CA ARG A 252 8.96 -18.61 20.85
C ARG A 252 9.59 -17.81 21.97
N VAL A 253 9.93 -16.55 21.71
CA VAL A 253 10.74 -15.71 22.60
C VAL A 253 10.20 -15.69 24.03
N PRO A 254 8.91 -15.36 24.27
CA PRO A 254 8.41 -15.22 25.64
C PRO A 254 8.27 -16.55 26.42
N PHE A 255 8.35 -17.71 25.75
CA PHE A 255 8.16 -19.01 26.40
C PHE A 255 9.48 -19.74 26.72
N GLY A 256 10.62 -19.23 26.22
CA GLY A 256 11.95 -19.76 26.56
C GLY A 256 12.11 -21.26 26.27
N ARG A 257 12.29 -22.06 27.33
CA ARG A 257 12.45 -23.53 27.25
C ARG A 257 11.12 -24.25 27.07
N SER A 258 10.04 -23.72 27.66
CA SER A 258 8.69 -24.20 27.40
C SER A 258 8.37 -23.84 25.95
N ARG A 259 8.25 -24.83 25.06
CA ARG A 259 7.98 -24.58 23.64
C ARG A 259 6.65 -25.20 23.25
N PRO A 260 5.52 -24.61 23.68
CA PRO A 260 4.21 -25.08 23.21
C PRO A 260 4.17 -25.10 21.69
N GLN A 261 3.29 -25.94 21.15
CA GLN A 261 3.04 -25.98 19.70
C GLN A 261 2.65 -24.59 19.19
N TYR A 262 2.90 -24.35 17.89
CA TYR A 262 2.72 -23.02 17.32
C TYR A 262 1.31 -22.47 17.51
N THR A 263 0.29 -23.30 17.30
CA THR A 263 -1.13 -22.96 17.51
C THR A 263 -1.41 -22.52 18.94
N ALA A 264 -0.92 -23.25 19.94
CA ALA A 264 -1.05 -22.87 21.35
C ALA A 264 -0.38 -21.52 21.65
N ARG A 265 0.80 -21.26 21.06
CA ARG A 265 1.50 -19.97 21.23
C ARG A 265 0.73 -18.81 20.61
N LEU A 266 0.07 -19.02 19.48
CA LEU A 266 -0.82 -18.03 18.87
C LEU A 266 -2.01 -17.69 19.78
N SER A 267 -2.67 -18.72 20.34
CA SER A 267 -3.79 -18.53 21.28
C SER A 267 -3.34 -17.80 22.55
N LEU A 268 -2.25 -18.24 23.19
CA LEU A 268 -1.72 -17.63 24.42
C LEU A 268 -1.27 -16.17 24.23
N MET A 269 -0.82 -15.81 23.03
CA MET A 269 -0.41 -14.44 22.70
C MET A 269 -1.54 -13.60 22.10
N GLY A 270 -2.73 -14.18 21.86
CA GLY A 270 -3.86 -13.49 21.24
C GLY A 270 -3.54 -12.95 19.84
N ILE A 271 -2.81 -13.72 19.02
CA ILE A 271 -2.44 -13.29 17.67
C ILE A 271 -2.77 -14.37 16.60
N PRO A 272 -3.39 -13.99 15.47
CA PRO A 272 -3.65 -14.92 14.37
C PRO A 272 -2.38 -15.23 13.56
N SER A 273 -2.42 -16.28 12.73
CA SER A 273 -1.37 -16.57 11.74
C SER A 273 -1.23 -15.45 10.71
N LEU A 274 -0.06 -15.28 10.10
CA LEU A 274 0.11 -14.27 9.04
C LEU A 274 -0.74 -14.62 7.82
N SER A 275 -0.94 -15.91 7.56
CA SER A 275 -1.84 -16.39 6.50
C SER A 275 -3.28 -15.91 6.71
N ALA A 276 -3.84 -16.13 7.91
CA ALA A 276 -5.20 -15.68 8.23
C ALA A 276 -5.33 -14.15 8.16
N ARG A 277 -4.27 -13.41 8.54
CA ARG A 277 -4.26 -11.94 8.44
C ARG A 277 -4.27 -11.43 7.01
N ARG A 278 -3.52 -12.06 6.10
CA ARG A 278 -3.56 -11.71 4.67
C ARG A 278 -4.97 -11.92 4.11
N VAL A 279 -5.57 -13.09 4.35
CA VAL A 279 -6.96 -13.37 3.93
C VAL A 279 -7.93 -12.31 4.46
N ARG A 280 -7.83 -11.95 5.75
CA ARG A 280 -8.66 -10.87 6.31
C ARG A 280 -8.40 -9.53 5.62
N GLY A 281 -7.14 -9.19 5.34
CA GLY A 281 -6.76 -7.98 4.62
C GLY A 281 -7.38 -7.91 3.23
N ASP A 282 -7.27 -8.98 2.46
CA ASP A 282 -7.84 -9.09 1.12
C ASP A 282 -9.36 -8.89 1.16
N LEU A 283 -10.06 -9.55 2.08
CA LEU A 283 -11.51 -9.39 2.25
C LEU A 283 -11.90 -7.94 2.59
N LEU A 284 -11.13 -7.26 3.45
CA LEU A 284 -11.39 -5.85 3.78
C LEU A 284 -11.17 -4.93 2.58
N VAL A 285 -10.17 -5.21 1.74
CA VAL A 285 -9.91 -4.43 0.52
C VAL A 285 -11.04 -4.62 -0.48
N VAL A 286 -11.46 -5.85 -0.72
CA VAL A 286 -12.59 -6.17 -1.61
C VAL A 286 -13.87 -5.50 -1.11
N PHE A 287 -14.18 -5.63 0.18
CA PHE A 287 -15.35 -4.98 0.78
C PHE A 287 -15.32 -3.46 0.56
N ARG A 288 -14.20 -2.80 0.89
CA ARG A 288 -14.05 -1.35 0.66
C ARG A 288 -14.20 -0.96 -0.81
N ALA A 289 -13.68 -1.76 -1.72
CA ALA A 289 -13.78 -1.52 -3.15
C ALA A 289 -15.22 -1.62 -3.65
N LEU A 290 -16.01 -2.55 -3.11
CA LEU A 290 -17.40 -2.76 -3.47
C LEU A 290 -18.36 -1.80 -2.75
N SER A 291 -18.00 -1.30 -1.58
CA SER A 291 -18.84 -0.36 -0.82
C SER A 291 -18.74 1.10 -1.29
N SER A 292 -17.67 1.47 -2.00
CA SER A 292 -17.49 2.83 -2.53
C SER A 292 -17.53 2.82 -4.05
N GLU A 293 -18.46 3.56 -4.65
CA GLU A 293 -18.52 3.75 -6.10
C GLU A 293 -17.28 4.47 -6.64
N GLN A 294 -16.67 5.33 -5.82
CA GLN A 294 -15.46 6.08 -6.17
C GLN A 294 -14.16 5.28 -5.96
N SER A 295 -14.24 4.01 -5.57
CA SER A 295 -13.04 3.21 -5.36
C SER A 295 -12.27 3.06 -6.68
N PRO A 296 -10.97 3.41 -6.73
CA PRO A 296 -10.17 3.34 -7.94
C PRO A 296 -9.98 1.91 -8.46
N ILE A 297 -10.24 0.90 -7.62
CA ILE A 297 -10.11 -0.52 -7.95
C ILE A 297 -11.46 -1.23 -8.09
N ARG A 298 -12.59 -0.51 -8.01
CA ARG A 298 -13.94 -1.10 -8.15
C ARG A 298 -14.09 -1.85 -9.47
N HIS A 299 -13.56 -1.29 -10.55
CA HIS A 299 -13.60 -1.84 -11.90
C HIS A 299 -12.94 -3.23 -12.03
N LEU A 300 -12.13 -3.66 -11.04
CA LEU A 300 -11.56 -5.01 -11.00
C LEU A 300 -12.56 -6.07 -10.52
N PHE A 301 -13.72 -5.65 -10.02
CA PHE A 301 -14.70 -6.53 -9.40
C PHE A 301 -16.05 -6.40 -10.09
N THR A 302 -16.48 -7.47 -10.74
CA THR A 302 -17.82 -7.56 -11.34
C THR A 302 -18.70 -8.39 -10.42
N LEU A 303 -19.87 -7.88 -10.04
CA LEU A 303 -20.87 -8.65 -9.31
C LEU A 303 -21.61 -9.57 -10.28
N HIS A 304 -21.94 -10.77 -9.83
CA HIS A 304 -22.64 -11.75 -10.64
C HIS A 304 -24.13 -11.37 -10.74
N GLU A 305 -24.57 -10.96 -11.94
CA GLU A 305 -25.94 -10.58 -12.24
C GLU A 305 -26.76 -11.84 -12.64
N GLY A 306 -27.48 -12.44 -11.68
CA GLY A 306 -28.39 -13.58 -11.90
C GLY A 306 -28.07 -14.79 -11.01
N GLY A 307 -28.99 -15.55 -10.43
CA GLY A 307 -30.41 -15.71 -10.68
C GLY A 307 -30.70 -17.19 -10.93
N ARG A 308 -30.61 -18.06 -9.90
CA ARG A 308 -31.23 -19.43 -9.78
C ARG A 308 -30.63 -20.39 -8.73
N THR A 309 -29.61 -20.02 -7.94
CA THR A 309 -29.09 -20.90 -6.88
C THR A 309 -29.23 -20.25 -5.50
N ARG A 310 -29.57 -21.06 -4.48
CA ARG A 310 -29.76 -20.69 -3.06
C ARG A 310 -28.52 -19.99 -2.46
N GLY A 311 -28.27 -18.73 -2.78
CA GLY A 311 -27.13 -17.95 -2.28
C GLY A 311 -27.34 -16.43 -2.34
N HIS A 312 -26.48 -15.67 -1.68
CA HIS A 312 -26.61 -14.21 -1.56
C HIS A 312 -26.26 -13.45 -2.85
N SER A 313 -26.69 -12.19 -2.93
CA SER A 313 -26.50 -11.28 -4.06
C SER A 313 -25.06 -10.75 -4.24
N LEU A 314 -24.23 -10.81 -3.20
CA LEU A 314 -22.84 -10.31 -3.22
C LEU A 314 -21.81 -11.29 -3.81
N LYS A 315 -22.17 -12.05 -4.85
CA LYS A 315 -21.22 -12.96 -5.52
C LYS A 315 -20.40 -12.19 -6.55
N LEU A 316 -19.09 -12.43 -6.59
CA LEU A 316 -18.22 -11.91 -7.64
C LEU A 316 -18.23 -12.86 -8.85
N LEU A 317 -18.32 -12.28 -10.03
CA LEU A 317 -18.15 -12.98 -11.30
C LEU A 317 -16.68 -13.36 -11.45
N LYS A 318 -16.43 -14.61 -11.79
CA LYS A 318 -15.09 -15.12 -12.06
C LYS A 318 -14.90 -15.14 -13.57
N ASP A 319 -14.16 -14.19 -14.11
CA ASP A 319 -13.75 -14.27 -15.50
C ASP A 319 -12.91 -15.54 -15.70
N SER A 320 -13.29 -16.33 -16.72
CA SER A 320 -12.47 -17.46 -17.16
C SER A 320 -11.21 -16.90 -17.80
N VAL A 321 -10.16 -16.70 -17.02
CA VAL A 321 -8.87 -16.25 -17.58
C VAL A 321 -8.39 -17.33 -18.56
N TYR A 322 -8.22 -16.89 -19.81
CA TYR A 322 -7.88 -17.68 -20.99
C TYR A 322 -6.68 -18.62 -20.77
N SER A 323 -6.73 -19.74 -21.48
CA SER A 323 -5.72 -20.80 -21.60
C SER A 323 -4.48 -20.36 -22.39
N GLY A 324 -3.80 -19.31 -21.93
CA GLY A 324 -2.46 -18.86 -22.36
C GLY A 324 -1.38 -19.13 -21.30
N PRO A 325 -0.09 -18.83 -21.56
CA PRO A 325 1.05 -19.40 -20.81
C PRO A 325 0.92 -19.26 -19.28
N LYS A 326 1.01 -20.41 -18.62
CA LYS A 326 0.51 -20.75 -17.27
C LYS A 326 1.19 -20.06 -16.07
N TYR A 327 1.99 -19.01 -16.26
CA TYR A 327 2.80 -18.42 -15.18
C TYR A 327 2.14 -17.24 -14.46
N VAL A 328 1.39 -16.39 -15.16
CA VAL A 328 0.82 -15.14 -14.60
C VAL A 328 -0.65 -15.33 -14.16
N SER A 329 -1.44 -16.05 -14.94
CA SER A 329 -2.86 -16.32 -14.68
C SER A 329 -3.13 -17.21 -13.45
N LYS A 330 -2.26 -18.17 -13.13
CA LYS A 330 -2.35 -18.96 -11.88
C LYS A 330 -1.97 -18.18 -10.63
N VAL A 331 -1.10 -17.18 -10.80
CA VAL A 331 -0.68 -16.29 -9.73
C VAL A 331 -1.83 -15.34 -9.44
N LEU A 332 -2.43 -14.67 -10.45
CA LEU A 332 -3.50 -13.68 -10.27
C LEU A 332 -4.90 -14.24 -9.94
N ILE A 333 -5.28 -15.43 -10.46
CA ILE A 333 -6.46 -16.17 -9.94
C ILE A 333 -6.29 -16.52 -8.45
N LYS A 334 -5.06 -16.53 -7.92
CA LYS A 334 -4.74 -16.66 -6.49
C LYS A 334 -4.39 -15.33 -5.79
N MET A 335 -4.17 -14.23 -6.53
CA MET A 335 -3.78 -12.93 -5.96
C MET A 335 -4.94 -12.01 -5.62
N PHE A 336 -6.13 -12.25 -6.16
CA PHE A 336 -7.31 -11.45 -5.83
C PHE A 336 -8.50 -12.30 -5.37
N PHE A 337 -8.41 -13.62 -5.51
CA PHE A 337 -9.34 -14.56 -4.90
C PHE A 337 -8.56 -15.57 -4.04
N PRO A 338 -8.81 -15.64 -2.72
CA PRO A 338 -8.36 -16.77 -1.94
C PRO A 338 -8.99 -18.04 -2.52
N SER A 339 -8.19 -19.07 -2.81
CA SER A 339 -8.67 -20.46 -2.98
C SER A 339 -9.50 -20.90 -1.77
N THR A 340 -9.35 -20.20 -0.65
CA THR A 340 -10.09 -20.28 0.60
C THR A 340 -11.58 -19.95 0.45
N LEU A 341 -12.01 -19.07 -0.48
CA LEU A 341 -13.45 -18.86 -0.72
C LEU A 341 -14.12 -20.09 -1.37
N VAL A 342 -13.35 -20.91 -2.10
CA VAL A 342 -13.85 -22.15 -2.73
C VAL A 342 -13.64 -23.37 -1.83
N GLN A 343 -12.57 -23.40 -1.01
CA GLN A 343 -12.26 -24.53 -0.12
C GLN A 343 -12.79 -24.40 1.33
N TYR A 344 -13.08 -23.21 1.85
CA TYR A 344 -13.62 -22.99 3.22
C TYR A 344 -15.10 -22.59 3.23
N LEU A 345 -15.81 -22.71 2.11
CA LEU A 345 -17.28 -22.69 2.08
C LEU A 345 -17.94 -24.10 2.03
N PRO A 346 -17.51 -25.14 2.76
CA PRO A 346 -18.49 -25.99 3.39
C PRO A 346 -18.96 -25.23 4.64
N THR A 347 -20.14 -24.62 4.57
CA THR A 347 -20.89 -23.93 5.65
C THR A 347 -20.59 -22.43 5.89
N ARG A 348 -21.44 -21.59 5.28
CA ARG A 348 -21.98 -20.27 5.72
C ARG A 348 -21.05 -19.26 6.44
N LEU A 349 -20.46 -18.34 5.68
CA LEU A 349 -20.11 -17.00 6.17
C LEU A 349 -21.33 -16.07 6.03
N HIS A 350 -21.87 -15.58 7.14
CA HIS A 350 -22.95 -14.58 7.17
C HIS A 350 -22.33 -13.17 7.22
N ILE A 351 -22.39 -12.44 6.10
CA ILE A 351 -22.17 -11.00 6.08
C ILE A 351 -23.54 -10.34 6.25
N CYS A 352 -23.84 -9.83 7.44
CA CYS A 352 -25.04 -9.02 7.66
C CYS A 352 -24.82 -7.62 7.08
N GLN A 353 -25.83 -7.11 6.36
CA GLN A 353 -25.91 -5.70 5.97
C GLN A 353 -25.81 -4.82 7.22
N VAL A 354 -24.93 -3.81 7.17
CA VAL A 354 -24.99 -2.69 8.10
C VAL A 354 -25.67 -1.56 7.33
N GLU A 355 -26.98 -1.39 7.55
CA GLU A 355 -27.62 -0.11 7.28
C GLU A 355 -27.07 0.95 8.26
N PRO A 356 -26.99 2.23 7.86
CA PRO A 356 -26.59 3.28 8.77
C PRO A 356 -27.57 3.34 9.96
N ILE A 357 -27.07 3.08 11.16
CA ILE A 357 -27.87 3.14 12.39
C ILE A 357 -28.39 4.57 12.56
N ASN A 358 -29.70 4.76 12.42
CA ASN A 358 -30.38 6.01 12.74
C ASN A 358 -30.72 6.02 14.23
N PHE A 359 -30.06 6.87 15.01
CA PHE A 359 -30.20 6.94 16.46
C PHE A 359 -31.51 7.62 16.94
N SER A 360 -32.39 8.03 16.02
CA SER A 360 -33.64 8.74 16.36
C SER A 360 -34.74 7.87 16.98
N THR A 361 -34.59 6.54 16.99
CA THR A 361 -35.61 5.59 17.50
C THR A 361 -35.17 4.79 18.74
N ALA A 362 -34.05 5.14 19.37
CA ALA A 362 -33.57 4.45 20.57
C ALA A 362 -34.36 4.90 21.81
N THR A 363 -35.19 4.01 22.37
CA THR A 363 -35.92 4.28 23.62
C THR A 363 -35.05 3.94 24.82
N GLN A 364 -34.87 4.89 25.72
CA GLN A 364 -34.12 4.73 26.97
C GLN A 364 -34.98 3.99 28.00
N ILE A 365 -34.48 2.87 28.53
CA ILE A 365 -35.12 2.19 29.67
C ILE A 365 -34.08 2.00 30.77
N SER A 366 -34.45 2.38 31.99
CA SER A 366 -33.60 2.24 33.17
C SER A 366 -34.15 1.11 34.04
N ASP A 367 -33.29 0.19 34.48
CA ASP A 367 -33.71 -0.80 35.47
C ASP A 367 -33.64 -0.24 36.90
N HIS A 368 -34.22 -1.00 37.85
CA HIS A 368 -34.34 -0.66 39.26
C HIS A 368 -33.00 -0.63 40.03
N ARG A 369 -31.86 -0.84 39.34
CA ARG A 369 -30.50 -0.66 39.88
C ARG A 369 -29.74 0.49 39.20
N GLY A 370 -30.43 1.34 38.43
CA GLY A 370 -29.89 2.58 37.87
C GLY A 370 -29.01 2.39 36.63
N LYS A 371 -29.03 1.22 35.97
CA LYS A 371 -28.34 1.05 34.68
C LYS A 371 -29.27 1.41 33.52
N THR A 372 -28.83 2.37 32.72
CA THR A 372 -29.49 2.77 31.48
C THR A 372 -29.11 1.83 30.34
N MET A 373 -30.09 1.23 29.67
CA MET A 373 -29.90 0.49 28.42
C MET A 373 -30.77 1.06 27.31
N PHE A 374 -30.23 1.05 26.08
CA PHE A 374 -30.93 1.40 24.86
C PHE A 374 -31.27 0.11 24.11
N THR A 375 -32.52 -0.08 23.73
CA THR A 375 -32.95 -1.24 22.93
C THR A 375 -33.42 -0.78 21.54
N LEU A 376 -33.09 -1.56 20.52
CA LEU A 376 -33.61 -1.40 19.16
C LEU A 376 -34.66 -2.49 18.93
N SER A 377 -35.92 -2.12 18.72
CA SER A 377 -37.02 -3.06 18.52
C SER A 377 -36.99 -3.62 17.09
N GLY A 378 -36.69 -4.91 16.93
CA GLY A 378 -36.96 -5.63 15.68
C GLY A 378 -36.00 -6.79 15.40
N GLY A 379 -36.31 -7.97 15.94
CA GLY A 379 -35.69 -9.23 15.52
C GLY A 379 -35.40 -10.20 16.68
N ARG A 380 -36.14 -11.32 16.74
CA ARG A 380 -35.88 -12.41 17.69
C ARG A 380 -34.56 -13.11 17.34
N PHE A 381 -33.60 -13.12 18.26
CA PHE A 381 -32.42 -13.98 18.20
C PHE A 381 -32.57 -15.12 19.21
N SER A 382 -32.55 -16.36 18.73
CA SER A 382 -32.44 -17.56 19.57
C SER A 382 -31.02 -18.14 19.46
N ASN A 383 -30.45 -18.45 20.62
CA ASN A 383 -29.12 -19.02 20.91
C ASN A 383 -27.99 -18.01 21.15
N ALA A 384 -28.02 -17.42 22.34
CA ALA A 384 -26.85 -16.81 22.97
C ALA A 384 -26.04 -17.91 23.69
N GLN A 385 -24.77 -18.08 23.33
CA GLN A 385 -23.77 -18.63 24.25
C GLN A 385 -22.77 -17.53 24.62
N HIS A 386 -22.57 -17.40 25.92
CA HIS A 386 -21.86 -16.35 26.63
C HIS A 386 -20.41 -16.15 26.15
N PHE A 387 -20.05 -14.89 25.88
CA PHE A 387 -18.71 -14.36 26.17
C PHE A 387 -18.85 -12.94 26.73
N THR A 388 -18.48 -12.79 28.00
CA THR A 388 -18.50 -11.55 28.78
C THR A 388 -17.11 -10.91 28.84
N GLN A 389 -17.13 -9.60 29.11
CA GLN A 389 -16.05 -8.69 29.48
C GLN A 389 -15.15 -8.14 28.36
N THR A 390 -15.62 -7.04 27.76
CA THR A 390 -14.76 -5.91 27.39
C THR A 390 -15.06 -4.75 28.33
N ASP A 391 -13.99 -4.16 28.86
CA ASP A 391 -13.98 -3.02 29.77
C ASP A 391 -14.59 -1.76 29.09
N PRO A 392 -15.50 -0.99 29.73
CA PRO A 392 -16.28 0.05 29.04
C PRO A 392 -15.50 1.35 28.70
N SER A 393 -14.20 1.42 28.94
CA SER A 393 -13.42 2.67 28.81
C SER A 393 -12.65 2.83 27.49
N GLU A 394 -12.69 1.85 26.58
CA GLU A 394 -12.08 1.94 25.25
C GLU A 394 -13.12 1.67 24.13
N ILE A 395 -14.09 2.58 23.91
CA ILE A 395 -14.93 2.54 22.71
C ILE A 395 -14.85 3.88 21.98
N ASN A 396 -13.85 3.99 21.12
CA ASN A 396 -13.94 4.77 19.89
C ASN A 396 -13.31 3.92 18.77
N GLY A 397 -14.17 3.24 18.01
CA GLY A 397 -13.81 2.52 16.78
C GLY A 397 -13.38 1.07 16.97
N SER A 398 -14.34 0.15 17.18
CA SER A 398 -14.10 -1.28 17.00
C SER A 398 -15.14 -1.90 16.07
N VAL A 399 -14.71 -2.30 14.88
CA VAL A 399 -15.48 -3.18 13.99
C VAL A 399 -15.24 -4.62 14.44
N SER A 400 -16.23 -5.21 15.11
CA SER A 400 -16.25 -6.63 15.45
C SER A 400 -16.72 -7.43 14.24
N LEU A 401 -15.85 -8.30 13.72
CA LEU A 401 -16.20 -9.28 12.69
C LEU A 401 -16.45 -10.60 13.41
N VAL A 402 -17.71 -11.00 13.55
CA VAL A 402 -18.09 -12.30 14.12
C VAL A 402 -17.99 -13.33 13.00
N VAL A 403 -17.05 -14.26 13.13
CA VAL A 403 -17.04 -15.50 12.33
C VAL A 403 -17.85 -16.50 13.15
N VAL A 404 -19.03 -16.88 12.65
CA VAL A 404 -19.81 -17.99 13.22
C VAL A 404 -19.32 -19.29 12.62
#